data_AF-A0A846CFX6-F1
#
_entry.id   AF-A0A846CFX6-F1
#
_cell.length_a   1.000
_cell.length_b   1.000
_cell.length_c   1.000
_cell.angle_alpha   90.00
_cell.angle_beta   90.00
_cell.angle_gamma   90.00
#
_symmetry.space_group_name_H-M   'P 1'
#
loop_
_entity.id
_entity.type
_entity.pdbx_description
1 polymer ?
#
loop_
_entity_poly.entity_id
_entity_poly.type
_entity_poly.pdbx_seq_one_letter_code
_entity_poly.pdbx_strand_id
1 'polypeptide(L)'
;MKETTLSALPPCFEKRCQKFDDLWKTQGQKKGFRYYFAGLLGESQRKNIAQMTDNIIGSSYHNIHHFLNYAKWQEDSINQRRLQIMNQRNRAQN
;
A
#
# COMPACT_ATOMS: atom_id res chain seq x y z
N MET A 1 15.48 13.59 4.84
CA MET A 1 14.25 12.95 5.35
C MET A 1 14.64 11.76 6.21
N LYS A 2 13.80 11.32 7.16
CA LYS A 2 14.08 10.11 7.95
C LYS A 2 13.72 8.89 7.10
N GLU A 3 14.71 8.05 6.81
CA GLU A 3 14.48 6.76 6.17
C GLU A 3 13.63 5.87 7.09
N THR A 4 12.62 5.20 6.52
CA THR A 4 11.64 4.41 7.28
C THR A 4 11.56 3.00 6.71
N THR A 5 11.65 1.97 7.56
CA THR A 5 11.31 0.60 7.17
C THR A 5 9.81 0.39 7.28
N LEU A 6 9.24 -0.58 6.53
CA LEU A 6 7.82 -0.94 6.71
C LEU A 6 7.50 -1.37 8.15
N SER A 7 8.48 -1.96 8.86
CA SER A 7 8.33 -2.37 10.27
C SER A 7 8.30 -1.20 11.25
N ALA A 8 8.78 -0.02 10.85
CA ALA A 8 8.74 1.20 11.66
C ALA A 8 7.42 1.97 11.49
N LEU A 9 6.55 1.58 10.54
CA LEU A 9 5.22 2.16 10.40
C LEU A 9 4.31 1.73 11.56
N PRO A 10 3.31 2.55 11.94
CA PRO A 10 2.41 2.20 13.03
C PRO A 10 1.70 0.85 12.82
N PRO A 11 1.41 0.06 13.88
CA PRO A 11 0.76 -1.24 13.74
C PRO A 11 -0.60 -1.23 12.99
N CYS A 12 -1.28 -0.08 12.96
CA CYS A 12 -2.51 0.09 12.20
C CYS A 12 -2.30 0.04 10.67
N PHE A 13 -1.09 0.35 10.19
CA PHE A 13 -0.71 0.22 8.78
C PHE A 13 -0.79 -1.23 8.33
N GLU A 14 -0.12 -2.14 9.04
CA GLU A 14 -0.09 -3.56 8.68
C GLU A 14 -1.49 -4.19 8.82
N LYS A 15 -2.23 -3.84 9.89
CA LYS A 15 -3.65 -4.25 10.04
C LYS A 15 -4.51 -3.78 8.87
N ARG A 16 -4.23 -2.61 8.30
CA ARG A 16 -4.95 -2.11 7.11
C ARG A 16 -4.55 -2.91 5.86
N CYS A 17 -3.28 -3.23 5.70
CA CYS A 17 -2.78 -4.01 4.57
C CYS A 17 -3.32 -5.44 4.56
N GLN A 18 -3.40 -6.08 5.73
CA GLN A 18 -3.92 -7.44 5.90
C GLN A 18 -5.36 -7.61 5.42
N LYS A 19 -6.17 -6.53 5.42
CA LYS A 19 -7.54 -6.55 4.87
C LYS A 19 -7.59 -6.74 3.35
N PHE A 20 -6.46 -6.76 2.66
CA PHE A 20 -6.35 -7.02 1.23
C PHE A 20 -5.55 -8.30 0.93
N ASP A 21 -5.02 -8.99 1.96
CA ASP A 21 -4.06 -10.09 1.76
C ASP A 21 -4.65 -11.32 1.05
N ASP A 22 -5.97 -11.49 1.10
CA ASP A 22 -6.71 -12.52 0.37
C ASP A 22 -6.86 -12.22 -1.13
N LEU A 23 -6.69 -10.96 -1.54
CA LEU A 23 -6.81 -10.52 -2.95
C LEU A 23 -5.49 -10.64 -3.71
N TRP A 24 -4.38 -10.84 -3.01
CA TRP A 24 -3.04 -10.97 -3.59
C TRP A 24 -2.68 -12.45 -3.77
N LYS A 25 -2.29 -12.83 -5.00
CA LYS A 25 -1.94 -14.21 -5.36
C LYS A 25 -0.51 -14.58 -4.99
N THR A 26 0.38 -13.59 -4.90
CA THR A 26 1.81 -13.81 -4.66
C THR A 26 2.35 -12.96 -3.52
N GLN A 27 3.43 -13.42 -2.90
CA GLN A 27 4.15 -12.64 -1.88
C GLN A 27 4.72 -11.33 -2.47
N GLY A 28 5.11 -11.33 -3.74
CA GLY A 28 5.54 -10.13 -4.46
C GLY A 28 4.44 -9.07 -4.53
N GLN A 29 3.18 -9.47 -4.80
CA GLN A 29 2.03 -8.57 -4.79
C GLN A 29 1.76 -7.98 -3.40
N LYS A 30 1.79 -8.82 -2.36
CA LYS A 30 1.62 -8.39 -0.97
C LYS A 30 2.65 -7.34 -0.56
N LYS A 31 3.92 -7.57 -0.94
CA LYS A 31 5.04 -6.68 -0.64
C LYS A 31 4.97 -5.39 -1.47
N GLY A 32 4.70 -5.50 -2.76
CA GLY A 32 4.53 -4.36 -3.67
C GLY A 32 3.41 -3.43 -3.24
N PHE A 33 2.26 -4.00 -2.84
CA PHE A 33 1.14 -3.24 -2.29
C PHE A 33 1.53 -2.48 -1.02
N ARG A 34 2.24 -3.11 -0.08
CA ARG A 34 2.70 -2.46 1.16
C ARG A 34 3.63 -1.29 0.85
N TYR A 35 4.60 -1.44 -0.06
CA TYR A 35 5.47 -0.34 -0.44
C TYR A 35 4.71 0.80 -1.13
N TYR A 36 3.82 0.47 -2.06
CA TYR A 36 3.00 1.47 -2.74
C TYR A 36 2.10 2.23 -1.75
N PHE A 37 1.41 1.51 -0.88
CA PHE A 37 0.50 2.11 0.10
C PHE A 37 1.25 2.95 1.14
N ALA A 38 2.40 2.49 1.61
CA ALA A 38 3.28 3.28 2.48
C ALA A 38 3.75 4.57 1.79
N GLY A 39 4.15 4.50 0.50
CA GLY A 39 4.56 5.67 -0.28
C GLY A 39 3.44 6.71 -0.45
N LEU A 40 2.20 6.24 -0.66
CA LEU A 40 1.02 7.11 -0.73
C LEU A 40 0.75 7.83 0.61
N LEU A 41 0.93 7.13 1.74
CA LEU A 41 0.74 7.70 3.07
C LEU A 41 1.94 8.51 3.58
N GLY A 42 3.09 8.40 2.94
CA GLY A 42 4.30 9.11 3.33
C GLY A 42 4.17 10.63 3.29
N GLU A 43 5.08 11.32 3.97
CA GLU A 43 5.04 12.78 4.18
C GLU A 43 5.28 13.59 2.89
N SER A 44 5.81 12.97 1.83
CA SER A 44 6.08 13.67 0.57
C SER A 44 4.78 14.16 -0.06
N GLN A 45 4.72 15.47 -0.36
CA GLN A 45 3.61 16.08 -1.09
C GLN A 45 3.53 15.59 -2.53
N ARG A 46 4.67 15.21 -3.13
CA ARG A 46 4.73 14.68 -4.50
C ARG A 46 4.54 13.17 -4.49
N LYS A 47 3.48 12.68 -5.13
CA LYS A 47 3.10 11.26 -5.18
C LYS A 47 3.55 10.55 -6.47
N ASN A 48 4.75 10.83 -6.95
CA ASN A 48 5.35 10.05 -8.04
C ASN A 48 6.16 8.86 -7.48
N ILE A 49 6.42 7.85 -8.31
CA ILE A 49 7.07 6.60 -7.85
C ILE A 49 8.43 6.87 -7.21
N ALA A 50 9.26 7.71 -7.82
CA ALA A 50 10.59 8.03 -7.28
C ALA A 50 10.50 8.62 -5.87
N GLN A 51 9.60 9.58 -5.67
CA GLN A 51 9.36 10.23 -4.37
C GLN A 51 8.71 9.31 -3.34
N MET A 52 7.85 8.38 -3.79
CA MET A 52 7.27 7.36 -2.92
C MET A 52 8.32 6.37 -2.39
N THR A 53 9.36 6.10 -3.17
CA THR A 53 10.41 5.13 -2.80
C THR A 53 11.57 5.73 -2.02
N ASP A 54 11.79 7.04 -2.15
CA ASP A 54 12.97 7.75 -1.61
C ASP A 54 13.16 7.56 -0.10
N ASN A 55 12.05 7.43 0.64
CA ASN A 55 12.06 7.39 2.10
C ASN A 55 11.76 6.01 2.70
N ILE A 56 11.55 4.99 1.87
CA ILE A 56 11.14 3.66 2.35
C ILE A 56 12.24 2.64 2.07
N ILE A 57 12.91 2.22 3.14
CA ILE A 57 13.99 1.24 3.08
C ILE A 57 13.45 -0.09 2.52
N GLY A 58 14.14 -0.60 1.50
CA GLY A 58 13.76 -1.83 0.78
C GLY A 58 12.69 -1.63 -0.29
N SER A 59 12.13 -0.43 -0.41
CA SER A 59 11.40 -0.04 -1.62
C SER A 59 12.38 0.35 -2.72
N SER A 60 11.97 0.24 -3.98
CA SER A 60 12.76 0.71 -5.12
C SER A 60 11.84 1.15 -6.23
N TYR A 61 12.29 2.07 -7.08
CA TYR A 61 11.51 2.48 -8.24
C TYR A 61 11.00 1.26 -9.03
N HIS A 62 11.90 0.29 -9.26
CA HIS A 62 11.59 -0.92 -10.01
C HIS A 62 10.49 -1.76 -9.35
N ASN A 63 10.48 -1.93 -8.02
CA ASN A 63 9.50 -2.79 -7.38
C ASN A 63 8.09 -2.20 -7.35
N ILE A 64 7.94 -0.89 -7.12
CA ILE A 64 6.64 -0.21 -7.18
C ILE A 64 6.18 -0.11 -8.64
N HIS A 65 7.08 0.25 -9.57
CA HIS A 65 6.75 0.30 -10.99
C HIS A 65 6.28 -1.08 -11.50
N HIS A 66 6.97 -2.15 -11.09
CA HIS A 66 6.59 -3.50 -11.47
C HIS A 66 5.26 -3.92 -10.85
N PHE A 67 5.03 -3.59 -9.59
CA PHE A 67 3.76 -3.84 -8.92
C PHE A 67 2.59 -3.14 -9.64
N LEU A 68 2.74 -1.86 -10.00
CA LEU A 68 1.67 -1.09 -10.64
C LEU A 68 1.36 -1.56 -12.06
N ASN A 69 2.40 -1.85 -12.86
CA ASN A 69 2.22 -2.09 -14.29
C ASN A 69 2.16 -3.57 -14.68
N TYR A 70 2.78 -4.46 -13.91
CA TYR A 70 2.96 -5.87 -14.31
C TYR A 70 2.38 -6.88 -13.33
N ALA A 71 2.17 -6.51 -12.07
CA ALA A 71 1.44 -7.40 -11.19
C ALA A 71 0.01 -7.53 -11.73
N LYS A 72 -0.44 -8.74 -12.06
CA LYS A 72 -1.82 -8.96 -12.48
C LYS A 72 -2.71 -8.99 -11.23
N TRP A 73 -3.25 -7.84 -10.84
CA TRP A 73 -4.21 -7.71 -9.72
C TRP A 73 -5.63 -7.48 -10.21
N GLN A 74 -6.61 -7.88 -9.38
CA GLN A 74 -8.03 -7.70 -9.67
C GLN A 74 -8.46 -6.31 -9.21
N GLU A 75 -8.26 -5.31 -10.07
CA GLU A 75 -8.49 -3.88 -9.77
C GLU A 75 -9.88 -3.62 -9.18
N ASP A 76 -10.92 -4.20 -9.78
CA ASP A 76 -12.30 -4.10 -9.31
C ASP A 76 -12.45 -4.65 -7.89
N SER A 77 -11.95 -5.87 -7.63
CA SER A 77 -12.07 -6.50 -6.31
C SER A 77 -11.36 -5.67 -5.22
N ILE A 78 -10.21 -5.09 -5.56
CA ILE A 78 -9.43 -4.25 -4.64
C ILE A 78 -10.14 -2.92 -4.37
N ASN A 79 -10.70 -2.28 -5.40
CA ASN A 79 -11.48 -1.06 -5.21
C ASN A 79 -12.77 -1.32 -4.42
N GLN A 80 -13.46 -2.42 -4.69
CA GLN A 80 -14.64 -2.82 -3.90
C GLN A 80 -14.29 -3.05 -2.44
N ARG A 81 -13.19 -3.76 -2.14
CA ARG A 81 -12.70 -3.94 -0.77
C ARG A 81 -12.35 -2.60 -0.11
N ARG A 82 -11.73 -1.66 -0.83
CA ARG A 82 -11.45 -0.30 -0.34
C ARG A 82 -12.73 0.42 0.09
N LEU A 83 -13.76 0.40 -0.76
CA LEU A 83 -15.06 1.03 -0.49
C LEU A 83 -15.78 0.38 0.71
N GLN A 84 -15.77 -0.95 0.80
CA GLN A 84 -16.34 -1.68 1.94
C GLN A 84 -15.70 -1.24 3.26
N ILE A 85 -14.36 -1.16 3.31
CA ILE A 85 -13.64 -0.76 4.52
C ILE A 85 -13.93 0.71 4.88
N MET A 86 -14.10 1.59 3.90
CA MET A 86 -14.49 2.99 4.13
C MET A 86 -15.92 3.09 4.70
N ASN A 87 -16.87 2.40 4.08
CA ASN A 87 -18.28 2.44 4.47
C ASN A 87 -18.53 1.82 5.85
N GLN A 88 -17.83 0.74 6.21
CA GLN A 88 -17.89 0.17 7.56
C GLN A 88 -17.50 1.18 8.63
N ARG A 89 -16.54 2.06 8.34
CA ARG A 89 -16.09 3.08 9.29
C ARG A 89 -17.13 4.18 9.49
N ASN A 90 -17.73 4.65 8.40
CA ASN A 90 -18.77 5.68 8.44
C ASN A 90 -20.02 5.19 9.21
N ARG A 91 -20.35 3.90 9.11
CA ARG A 91 -21.46 3.29 9.85
C ARG A 91 -21.18 3.05 11.33
N ALA A 92 -19.92 2.95 11.74
CA ALA A 92 -19.54 2.78 13.14
C ALA A 92 -19.36 4.11 13.91
N GLN A 93 -19.49 5.24 13.22
CA GLN A 93 -19.38 6.60 13.76
C GLN A 93 -20.73 7.32 13.86
N ASN A 94 -21.80 6.69 13.35
CA ASN A 94 -23.20 7.10 13.51
C ASN A 94 -23.88 6.14 14.50
#